data_AF-A0A2U0H654-F1
#
_entry.id   AF-A0A2U0H654-F1
#
_cell.length_a   1.000
_cell.length_b   1.000
_cell.length_c   1.000
_cell.angle_alpha   90.00
_cell.angle_beta   90.00
_cell.angle_gamma   90.00
#
_symmetry.space_group_name_H-M   'P 1'
#
loop_
_entity.id
_entity.type
_entity.pdbx_description
1 polymer ?
#
loop_
_entity_poly.entity_id
_entity_poly.type
_entity_poly.pdbx_seq_one_letter_code
_entity_poly.pdbx_strand_id
1 'polypeptide(L)'
;MFASIVAAFHLLATVLGLVATPDPAAIGVAVAVAAVGLLVLAAVAIGLPDSGDVSAPHPRRAIDISTPLAQSDPDAAGHPRPRAPQSAASAA
;
A
#
# COMPACT_ATOMS: atom_id res chain seq x y z
N MET A 1 27.04 -4.20 45.20
CA MET A 1 28.41 -3.66 45.16
C MET A 1 28.81 -3.21 43.76
N PHE A 2 28.69 -4.04 42.71
CA PHE A 2 29.04 -3.63 41.34
C PHE A 2 28.22 -2.43 40.85
N ALA A 3 26.89 -2.49 40.95
CA ALA A 3 26.00 -1.40 40.51
C ALA A 3 26.26 -0.08 41.25
N SER A 4 26.59 -0.13 42.55
CA SER A 4 26.90 1.06 43.35
C SER A 4 28.25 1.67 42.98
N ILE A 5 29.24 0.85 42.61
CA ILE A 5 30.53 1.34 42.10
C ILE A 5 30.34 2.03 40.75
N VAL A 6 29.60 1.40 39.83
CA VAL A 6 29.29 1.99 38.52
C VAL A 6 28.54 3.31 38.69
N ALA A 7 27.54 3.37 39.57
CA ALA A 7 26.80 4.61 39.85
C ALA A 7 27.70 5.71 40.43
N ALA A 8 28.63 5.39 41.33
CA ALA A 8 29.56 6.36 41.92
C ALA A 8 30.53 6.94 40.89
N PHE A 9 31.10 6.10 40.01
CA PHE A 9 31.95 6.57 38.91
C PHE A 9 31.16 7.40 37.90
N HIS A 10 29.93 7.01 37.59
CA HIS A 10 29.08 7.75 36.68
C HIS A 10 28.73 9.14 37.25
N LEU A 11 28.37 9.21 38.54
CA LEU A 11 28.14 10.48 39.24
C LEU A 11 29.39 11.37 39.22
N LEU A 12 30.56 10.80 39.54
CA LEU A 12 31.83 11.54 39.50
C LEU A 12 32.13 12.07 38.11
N ALA A 13 31.96 11.25 37.07
CA ALA A 13 32.16 11.67 35.68
C ALA A 13 31.16 12.76 35.26
N THR A 14 29.91 12.69 35.71
CA THR A 14 28.92 13.75 35.49
C THR A 14 29.30 15.06 36.19
N VAL A 15 29.74 15.01 37.45
CA VAL A 15 30.19 16.21 38.20
C VAL A 15 31.41 16.87 37.56
N LEU A 16 32.34 16.08 37.04
CA LEU A 16 33.49 16.58 36.30
C LEU A 16 33.14 17.01 34.85
N GLY A 17 31.91 16.83 34.39
CA GLY A 17 31.48 17.16 33.03
C GLY A 17 32.04 16.23 31.95
N LEU A 18 32.58 15.06 32.31
CA LEU A 18 33.04 14.03 31.38
C LEU A 18 31.88 13.29 30.70
N VAL A 19 30.69 13.35 31.28
CA VAL A 19 29.47 12.73 30.74
C VAL A 19 28.40 13.81 30.61
N ALA A 20 27.85 13.95 29.41
CA ALA A 20 26.73 14.84 29.17
C ALA A 20 25.51 14.35 29.96
N THR A 21 24.95 15.21 30.80
CA THR A 21 23.63 14.98 31.38
C THR A 21 22.59 15.14 30.28
N PRO A 22 21.78 14.11 29.99
CA PRO A 22 20.74 14.26 28.99
C PRO A 22 19.73 15.30 29.48
N ASP A 23 19.51 16.32 28.67
CA ASP A 23 18.51 17.34 28.93
C ASP A 23 17.11 16.68 28.89
N PRO A 24 16.29 16.81 29.95
CA PRO A 24 14.94 16.25 29.96
C PRO A 24 14.09 16.70 28.77
N ALA A 25 14.29 17.92 28.26
CA ALA A 25 13.61 18.38 27.06
C ALA A 25 14.07 17.60 25.82
N ALA A 26 15.37 17.35 25.67
CA ALA A 26 15.92 16.52 24.59
C ALA A 26 15.41 15.07 24.66
N ILE A 27 15.28 14.50 25.86
CA ILE A 27 14.67 13.18 26.07
C ILE A 27 13.21 13.20 25.60
N GLY A 28 12.44 14.22 25.99
CA GLY A 28 11.05 14.38 25.56
C GLY A 28 10.90 14.45 24.04
N VAL A 29 11.77 15.21 23.38
CA VAL A 29 11.80 15.29 21.90
C VAL A 29 12.14 13.94 21.27
N ALA A 30 13.15 13.23 21.79
CA ALA A 30 13.52 11.91 21.27
C ALA A 30 12.36 10.90 21.40
N VAL A 31 11.65 10.90 22.53
CA VAL A 31 10.47 10.05 22.75
C VAL A 31 9.34 10.43 21.78
N ALA A 32 9.09 11.72 21.58
CA ALA A 32 8.06 12.19 20.64
C ALA A 32 8.38 11.75 19.20
N VAL A 33 9.64 11.89 18.76
CA VAL A 33 10.09 11.45 17.44
C VAL A 33 9.94 9.93 17.29
N ALA A 34 10.33 9.15 18.30
CA ALA A 34 10.17 7.70 18.30
C ALA A 34 8.69 7.28 18.22
N ALA A 35 7.82 7.97 18.97
CA ALA A 35 6.38 7.71 18.96
C ALA A 35 5.76 8.00 17.59
N VAL A 36 6.12 9.13 16.96
CA VAL A 36 5.68 9.47 15.59
C VAL A 36 6.20 8.43 14.59
N GLY A 37 7.46 8.04 14.68
CA GLY A 37 8.04 7.00 13.81
C GLY A 37 7.31 5.67 13.93
N LEU A 38 6.97 5.23 15.15
CA LEU A 38 6.18 4.03 15.39
C LEU A 38 4.76 4.14 14.81
N LEU A 39 4.11 5.30 14.94
CA LEU A 39 2.79 5.54 14.38
C LEU A 39 2.81 5.46 12.85
N VAL A 40 3.82 6.05 12.20
CA VAL A 40 4.01 5.95 10.75
C VAL A 40 4.23 4.50 10.33
N LEU A 41 5.10 3.77 11.04
CA LEU A 41 5.38 2.37 10.75
C LEU A 41 4.12 1.50 10.90
N ALA A 42 3.31 1.76 11.93
CA ALA A 42 2.04 1.09 12.14
C ALA A 42 1.03 1.40 11.03
N ALA A 43 0.92 2.67 10.60
CA ALA A 43 0.04 3.07 9.52
C ALA A 43 0.42 2.38 8.19
N VAL A 44 1.72 2.26 7.90
CA VAL A 44 2.23 1.51 6.74
C VAL A 44 1.93 0.02 6.89
N ALA A 45 2.17 -0.58 8.07
CA ALA A 45 1.94 -2.00 8.31
C ALA A 45 0.46 -2.40 8.23
N ILE A 46 -0.46 -1.50 8.63
CA ILE A 46 -1.91 -1.71 8.55
C ILE A 46 -2.40 -1.57 7.09
N GLY A 47 -1.58 -1.03 6.19
CA GLY A 47 -1.96 -0.82 4.80
C GLY A 47 -3.08 0.20 4.69
N LEU A 48 -2.89 1.40 5.29
CA LEU A 48 -3.82 2.50 5.09
C LEU A 48 -4.11 2.63 3.59
N PRO A 49 -5.38 2.51 3.15
CA PRO A 49 -5.71 2.54 1.75
C PRO A 49 -5.17 3.84 1.17
N ASP A 50 -4.40 3.72 0.10
CA ASP A 50 -3.92 4.87 -0.64
C ASP A 50 -5.15 5.71 -1.00
N SER A 51 -5.23 6.90 -0.41
CA SER A 51 -6.35 7.81 -0.66
C SER A 51 -6.32 8.35 -2.09
N GLY A 52 -5.30 7.99 -2.87
CA GLY A 52 -5.05 8.45 -4.23
C GLY A 52 -5.56 7.58 -5.36
N ASP A 53 -5.97 6.31 -5.13
CA ASP A 53 -6.31 5.41 -6.25
C ASP A 53 -7.77 4.97 -6.23
N VAL A 54 -8.68 5.94 -6.24
CA VAL A 54 -10.02 5.72 -6.80
C VAL A 54 -9.86 5.69 -8.32
N SER A 55 -9.26 4.61 -8.83
CA SER A 55 -9.25 4.34 -10.25
C SER A 55 -10.70 4.42 -10.72
N ALA A 56 -10.99 5.39 -11.61
CA ALA A 56 -12.35 5.65 -12.06
C ALA A 56 -13.00 4.33 -12.46
N PRO A 57 -14.24 4.03 -12.00
CA PRO A 57 -14.88 2.76 -12.31
C PRO A 57 -14.74 2.49 -13.80
N HIS A 58 -14.17 1.33 -14.15
CA HIS A 58 -13.99 0.96 -15.55
C HIS A 58 -15.30 1.23 -16.29
N PRO A 59 -15.31 1.88 -17.47
CA PRO A 59 -16.55 2.38 -18.10
C PRO A 59 -17.63 1.31 -18.30
N ARG A 60 -17.25 0.02 -18.33
CA ARG A 60 -18.19 -1.11 -18.38
C ARG A 60 -18.93 -1.40 -17.06
N ARG A 61 -18.45 -0.91 -15.91
CA ARG A 61 -19.13 -0.98 -14.61
C ARG A 61 -20.15 0.14 -14.39
N ALA A 62 -20.18 1.15 -15.27
CA ALA A 62 -21.17 2.23 -15.23
C ALA A 62 -22.42 1.94 -16.09
N ILE A 63 -22.45 0.80 -16.80
CA ILE A 63 -23.60 0.37 -17.60
C ILE A 63 -24.59 -0.29 -16.65
N ASP A 64 -25.77 0.31 -16.52
CA ASP A 64 -26.86 -0.29 -15.73
C ASP A 64 -27.28 -1.63 -16.33
N ILE A 65 -27.66 -2.60 -15.50
CA ILE A 65 -28.10 -3.95 -15.93
C ILE A 65 -29.30 -3.84 -16.88
N SER A 66 -30.11 -2.80 -16.72
CA SER A 66 -31.26 -2.52 -17.59
C SER A 66 -30.88 -1.90 -18.94
N THR A 67 -29.63 -1.45 -19.11
CA THR A 67 -29.18 -0.79 -20.35
C THR A 67 -28.96 -1.85 -21.44
N PRO A 68 -29.74 -1.83 -22.54
CA PRO A 68 -29.55 -2.77 -23.63
C PRO A 68 -28.22 -2.48 -24.33
N LEU A 69 -27.34 -3.47 -24.36
CA LEU A 69 -26.13 -3.41 -25.16
C LEU A 69 -26.50 -3.63 -26.62
N ALA A 70 -26.11 -2.71 -27.50
CA ALA A 70 -26.16 -2.94 -28.94
C ALA A 70 -25.18 -4.07 -29.29
N GLN A 71 -25.69 -5.31 -29.34
CA GLN A 71 -24.93 -6.44 -29.84
C GLN A 71 -24.89 -6.35 -31.36
N SER A 72 -23.69 -6.45 -31.93
CA SER A 72 -23.54 -6.60 -33.38
C SER A 72 -24.21 -7.91 -33.81
N ASP A 73 -25.13 -7.84 -34.76
CA ASP A 73 -25.71 -9.03 -35.38
C ASP A 73 -24.59 -9.74 -36.19
N PRO A 74 -24.17 -10.97 -35.81
CA PRO A 74 -23.12 -11.69 -36.52
C PRO A 74 -23.48 -11.99 -37.98
N ASP A 75 -24.77 -11.94 -38.32
CA ASP A 75 -25.28 -12.15 -39.68
C ASP A 75 -25.58 -10.86 -40.44
N ALA A 76 -25.23 -9.69 -39.89
CA ALA A 76 -25.41 -8.41 -40.57
C ALA A 76 -24.69 -8.38 -41.93
N ALA A 77 -25.39 -7.87 -42.95
CA ALA A 77 -24.84 -7.71 -44.29
C ALA A 77 -23.57 -6.84 -44.24
N GLY A 78 -22.44 -7.41 -44.66
CA GLY A 78 -21.14 -6.75 -44.61
C GLY A 78 -20.15 -7.36 -43.62
N HIS A 79 -20.58 -8.29 -42.76
CA HIS A 79 -19.64 -9.07 -41.94
C HIS A 79 -18.99 -10.20 -42.75
N PRO A 80 -17.64 -10.23 -42.87
CA PRO A 80 -16.95 -11.31 -43.55
C PRO A 80 -17.24 -12.62 -42.82
N ARG A 81 -17.99 -13.53 -43.45
CA ARG A 81 -18.12 -14.91 -42.96
C ARG A 81 -16.80 -15.63 -43.21
N PRO A 82 -16.10 -16.15 -42.18
CA PRO A 82 -15.04 -17.11 -42.40
C PRO A 82 -15.66 -18.30 -43.15
N ARG A 83 -15.30 -18.50 -44.42
CA ARG A 83 -15.77 -19.68 -45.17
C ARG A 83 -15.09 -20.89 -44.54
N ALA A 84 -15.86 -21.70 -43.82
CA ALA A 84 -15.41 -23.04 -43.47
C ALA A 84 -15.01 -23.78 -44.77
N PRO A 85 -13.99 -24.65 -44.76
CA PRO A 85 -13.63 -25.45 -45.92
C PRO A 85 -14.86 -26.21 -46.43
N GLN A 86 -15.26 -25.98 -47.69
CA GLN A 86 -16.39 -26.65 -48.33
C GLN A 86 -15.97 -28.05 -48.79
N SER A 87 -15.78 -29.01 -47.86
CA SER A 87 -15.70 -30.43 -48.21
C SER A 87 -17.01 -31.11 -47.87
N ALA A 88 -18.03 -30.94 -48.71
CA ALA A 88 -19.19 -31.82 -48.68
C ALA A 88 -18.77 -33.15 -49.33
N ALA A 89 -18.56 -34.19 -48.52
CA ALA A 89 -18.35 -35.53 -49.03
C ALA A 89 -19.66 -36.06 -49.63
N SER A 90 -19.62 -36.46 -50.90
CA SER A 90 -20.70 -37.18 -51.57
C SER A 90 -20.80 -38.59 -50.97
N ALA A 91 -21.97 -38.95 -50.43
CA ALA A 91 -22.27 -40.35 -50.09
C ALA A 91 -22.76 -41.05 -51.37
N ALA A 92 -22.05 -42.09 -51.79
CA ALA A 92 -22.40 -43.02 -52.86
C ALA A 92 -23.00 -44.30 -52.28
#